data_AF-A0A8J8JMA8-F1
#
_entry.id   AF-A0A8J8JMA8-F1
#
_cell.length_a   1.000
_cell.length_b   1.000
_cell.length_c   1.000
_cell.angle_alpha   90.00
_cell.angle_beta   90.00
_cell.angle_gamma   90.00
#
_symmetry.space_group_name_H-M   'P 1'
#
loop_
_entity.id
_entity.type
_entity.pdbx_description
1 polymer ?
#
loop_
_entity_poly.entity_id
_entity_poly.type
_entity_poly.pdbx_seq_one_letter_code
_entity_poly.pdbx_strand_id
1 'polypeptide(L)'
;MLTTSTFARAGLDGIALKPTECDVSRAASIPAETIAVDYEGREYVPAPHVLESLSADADVFVTTPVRADGFDPLGDDSLLAELPASVSRVLVAGHPAYLTDEERERAVAPRLGAALETDPDAWVGSESVERIAMATGATQYDLLSRSTPRELRALRAAGFEGDLAVYAPAVFAGEDDAVLDAVGDYVARRRPVARALPEECATDSSATGRAREVLLKAAGDYALVGTEREVSEQTDALREAGATTVVGYPARGLDPLLE
;
A
#
# COMPACT_ATOMS: atom_id res chain seq x y z
N MET A 1 -9.13 -29.06 13.24
CA MET A 1 -9.49 -27.64 13.20
C MET A 1 -8.57 -27.02 12.18
N LEU A 2 -9.10 -26.49 11.08
CA LEU A 2 -8.30 -25.66 10.18
C LEU A 2 -8.08 -24.35 10.94
N THR A 3 -6.86 -24.10 11.40
CA THR A 3 -6.47 -22.80 11.92
C THR A 3 -6.49 -21.85 10.73
N THR A 4 -7.53 -21.03 10.61
CA THR A 4 -7.56 -19.91 9.67
C THR A 4 -6.45 -18.95 10.07
N SER A 5 -5.52 -18.58 9.19
CA SER A 5 -4.39 -17.69 9.52
C SER A 5 -4.86 -16.32 10.05
N THR A 6 -3.99 -15.60 10.76
CA THR A 6 -4.24 -14.21 11.21
C THR A 6 -4.71 -13.32 10.06
N PHE A 7 -4.09 -13.48 8.89
CA PHE A 7 -4.46 -12.78 7.66
C PHE A 7 -5.94 -13.01 7.28
N ALA A 8 -6.36 -14.27 7.22
CA ALA A 8 -7.74 -14.62 6.89
C ALA A 8 -8.73 -14.14 7.96
N ARG A 9 -8.37 -14.18 9.24
CA ARG A 9 -9.22 -13.70 10.35
C ARG A 9 -9.35 -12.18 10.38
N ALA A 10 -8.31 -11.46 9.95
CA ALA A 10 -8.31 -10.01 9.78
C ALA A 10 -9.14 -9.56 8.56
N GLY A 11 -9.54 -10.51 7.71
CA GLY A 11 -10.33 -10.27 6.52
C GLY A 11 -9.63 -9.38 5.52
N LEU A 12 -8.30 -9.42 5.41
CA LEU A 12 -7.56 -8.71 4.35
C LEU A 12 -7.69 -9.46 3.02
N ASP A 13 -7.76 -8.73 1.91
CA ASP A 13 -7.82 -9.32 0.56
C ASP A 13 -6.42 -9.55 -0.01
N GLY A 14 -5.49 -8.65 0.34
CA GLY A 14 -4.09 -8.74 -0.10
C GLY A 14 -3.10 -8.33 0.97
N ILE A 15 -1.84 -8.65 0.71
CA ILE A 15 -0.71 -8.23 1.53
C ILE A 15 0.24 -7.35 0.72
N ALA A 16 0.71 -6.27 1.31
CA ALA A 16 1.79 -5.47 0.74
C ALA A 16 3.13 -5.80 1.40
N LEU A 17 4.20 -5.84 0.62
CA LEU A 17 5.53 -6.27 1.04
C LEU A 17 6.58 -5.26 0.58
N LYS A 18 7.50 -4.92 1.47
CA LYS A 18 8.66 -4.08 1.18
C LYS A 18 9.92 -4.92 1.18
N PRO A 19 10.61 -5.11 0.02
CA PRO A 19 11.82 -5.93 -0.04
C PRO A 19 12.97 -5.42 0.86
N THR A 20 12.97 -4.13 1.18
CA THR A 20 13.92 -3.51 2.11
C THR A 20 13.67 -3.89 3.57
N GLU A 21 12.47 -4.38 3.91
CA GLU A 21 12.03 -4.67 5.27
C GLU A 21 11.78 -6.17 5.52
N CYS A 22 11.62 -6.97 4.46
CA CYS A 22 11.38 -8.41 4.59
C CYS A 22 11.85 -9.21 3.38
N ASP A 23 12.04 -10.52 3.60
CA ASP A 23 12.21 -11.48 2.51
C ASP A 23 10.83 -11.78 1.89
N VAL A 24 10.61 -11.25 0.68
CA VAL A 24 9.36 -11.35 -0.08
C VAL A 24 8.97 -12.81 -0.36
N SER A 25 9.94 -13.73 -0.47
CA SER A 25 9.64 -15.13 -0.76
C SER A 25 8.84 -15.81 0.35
N ARG A 26 8.90 -15.29 1.59
CA ARG A 26 8.12 -15.79 2.73
C ARG A 26 6.61 -15.63 2.54
N ALA A 27 6.17 -14.73 1.66
CA ALA A 27 4.75 -14.52 1.37
C ALA A 27 4.07 -15.74 0.75
N ALA A 28 4.81 -16.67 0.14
CA ALA A 28 4.27 -17.94 -0.37
C ALA A 28 3.60 -18.80 0.72
N SER A 29 3.89 -18.55 2.00
CA SER A 29 3.27 -19.23 3.13
C SER A 29 2.03 -18.51 3.69
N ILE A 30 1.68 -17.34 3.14
CA ILE A 30 0.51 -16.55 3.56
C ILE A 30 -0.61 -16.83 2.55
N PRO A 31 -1.82 -17.21 2.99
CA PRO A 31 -2.93 -17.49 2.08
C PRO A 31 -3.60 -16.19 1.60
N ALA A 32 -2.81 -15.31 0.96
CA ALA A 32 -3.28 -14.07 0.37
C ALA A 32 -3.55 -14.30 -1.13
N GLU A 33 -4.72 -13.87 -1.61
CA GLU A 33 -5.05 -13.95 -3.03
C GLU A 33 -4.28 -12.89 -3.83
N THR A 34 -3.97 -11.75 -3.21
CA THR A 34 -3.20 -10.66 -3.82
C THR A 34 -1.94 -10.34 -3.03
N ILE A 35 -0.81 -10.21 -3.73
CA ILE A 35 0.48 -9.80 -3.17
C ILE A 35 0.96 -8.55 -3.90
N ALA A 36 1.04 -7.42 -3.20
CA ALA A 36 1.62 -6.18 -3.72
C ALA A 36 3.07 -6.03 -3.23
N VAL A 37 4.04 -6.08 -4.13
CA VAL A 37 5.45 -5.82 -3.82
C VAL A 37 5.74 -4.33 -4.07
N ASP A 38 5.93 -3.61 -2.98
CA ASP A 38 6.24 -2.19 -2.96
C ASP A 38 7.72 -1.95 -2.67
N TYR A 39 8.51 -1.62 -3.69
CA TYR A 39 9.95 -1.39 -3.55
C TYR A 39 10.34 0.09 -3.63
N GLU A 40 11.32 0.45 -2.82
CA GLU A 40 11.79 1.81 -2.61
C GLU A 40 13.00 2.14 -3.50
N GLY A 41 12.79 2.09 -4.81
CA GLY A 41 13.85 2.27 -5.81
C GLY A 41 14.08 1.01 -6.66
N ARG A 42 14.68 1.22 -7.83
CA ARG A 42 14.83 0.19 -8.87
C ARG A 42 15.80 -0.93 -8.48
N GLU A 43 16.72 -0.64 -7.56
CA GLU A 43 17.70 -1.59 -7.03
C GLU A 43 17.10 -2.63 -6.07
N TYR A 44 15.87 -2.42 -5.60
CA TYR A 44 15.18 -3.32 -4.67
C TYR A 44 14.10 -4.17 -5.34
N VAL A 45 14.04 -4.18 -6.67
CA VAL A 45 13.15 -5.07 -7.44
C VAL A 45 13.55 -6.52 -7.13
N PRO A 46 12.63 -7.38 -6.67
CA PRO A 46 12.96 -8.78 -6.43
C PRO A 46 13.40 -9.50 -7.69
N ALA A 47 14.21 -10.54 -7.52
CA ALA A 47 14.65 -11.36 -8.64
C ALA A 47 13.44 -12.01 -9.36
N PRO A 48 13.45 -12.11 -10.71
CA PRO A 48 12.31 -12.63 -11.47
C PRO A 48 11.76 -13.98 -10.99
N HIS A 49 12.64 -14.93 -10.66
CA HIS A 49 12.23 -16.25 -10.17
C HIS A 49 11.45 -16.22 -8.84
N VAL A 50 11.68 -15.21 -7.99
CA VAL A 50 10.91 -15.02 -6.74
C VAL A 50 9.48 -14.58 -7.09
N LEU A 51 9.36 -13.62 -8.01
CA LEU A 51 8.06 -13.13 -8.47
C LEU A 51 7.25 -14.22 -9.20
N GLU A 52 7.89 -15.00 -10.06
CA GLU A 52 7.27 -16.16 -10.74
C GLU A 52 6.75 -17.19 -9.73
N SER A 53 7.56 -17.49 -8.69
CA SER A 53 7.16 -18.44 -7.66
C SER A 53 5.94 -17.97 -6.87
N LEU A 54 5.85 -16.68 -6.55
CA LEU A 54 4.69 -16.10 -5.88
C LEU A 54 3.45 -16.07 -6.79
N SER A 55 3.66 -15.79 -8.08
CA SER A 55 2.59 -15.73 -9.10
C SER A 55 1.96 -17.09 -9.39
N ALA A 56 2.52 -18.20 -8.87
CA ALA A 56 1.96 -19.53 -9.06
C ALA A 56 0.65 -19.72 -8.28
N ASP A 57 0.51 -19.05 -7.14
CA ASP A 57 -0.59 -19.25 -6.19
C ASP A 57 -1.35 -17.96 -5.82
N ALA A 58 -0.87 -16.78 -6.26
CA ALA A 58 -1.47 -15.48 -5.97
C ALA A 58 -1.33 -14.49 -7.15
N ASP A 59 -2.21 -13.48 -7.20
CA ASP A 59 -2.06 -12.35 -8.10
C ASP A 59 -0.99 -11.40 -7.56
N VAL A 60 0.16 -11.36 -8.25
CA VAL A 60 1.31 -10.55 -7.84
C VAL A 60 1.32 -9.23 -8.59
N PHE A 61 1.34 -8.14 -7.84
CA PHE A 61 1.48 -6.78 -8.34
C PHE A 61 2.82 -6.18 -7.91
N VAL A 62 3.49 -5.49 -8.82
CA VAL A 62 4.76 -4.79 -8.52
C VAL A 62 4.65 -3.28 -8.74
N THR A 63 5.13 -2.48 -7.80
CA THR A 63 5.14 -1.01 -7.91
C THR A 63 5.97 -0.56 -9.11
N THR A 64 5.35 -0.03 -10.14
CA THR A 64 6.01 0.43 -11.37
C THR A 64 5.99 1.97 -11.45
N PRO A 65 7.08 2.66 -11.08
CA PRO A 65 7.15 4.11 -11.13
C PRO A 65 7.36 4.61 -12.55
N VAL A 66 6.29 5.05 -13.22
CA VAL A 66 6.29 5.32 -14.67
C VAL A 66 7.22 6.44 -15.12
N ARG A 67 7.76 7.24 -14.19
CA ARG A 67 8.74 8.29 -14.49
C ARG A 67 10.20 7.83 -14.36
N ALA A 68 10.47 6.70 -13.71
CA ALA A 68 11.84 6.25 -13.48
C ALA A 68 12.39 5.54 -14.72
N ASP A 69 13.67 5.76 -15.02
CA ASP A 69 14.38 4.99 -16.05
C ASP A 69 14.41 3.51 -15.68
N GLY A 70 14.22 2.66 -16.69
CA GLY A 70 13.94 1.24 -16.57
C GLY A 70 12.45 0.92 -16.52
N PHE A 71 11.57 1.88 -16.18
CA PHE A 71 10.12 1.70 -16.11
C PHE A 71 9.33 2.70 -16.95
N ASP A 72 9.99 3.65 -17.62
CA ASP A 72 9.33 4.72 -18.35
C ASP A 72 8.79 4.21 -19.70
N PRO A 73 7.46 4.06 -19.88
CA PRO A 73 6.89 3.52 -21.11
C PRO A 73 7.07 4.45 -22.32
N LEU A 74 7.51 5.69 -22.11
CA LEU A 74 7.84 6.67 -23.15
C LEU A 74 9.35 6.93 -23.25
N GLY A 75 10.16 6.14 -22.55
CA GLY A 75 11.60 6.32 -22.41
C GLY A 75 12.31 4.98 -22.27
N ASP A 76 13.16 4.85 -21.25
CA ASP A 76 13.83 3.60 -20.91
C ASP A 76 12.89 2.69 -20.10
N ASP A 77 12.50 1.56 -20.69
CA ASP A 77 11.67 0.51 -20.09
C ASP A 77 12.45 -0.82 -19.92
N SER A 78 13.78 -0.76 -19.87
CA SER A 78 14.63 -1.95 -19.82
C SER A 78 14.37 -2.88 -18.63
N LEU A 79 14.12 -2.34 -17.44
CA LEU A 79 13.79 -3.15 -16.25
C LEU A 79 12.37 -3.71 -16.32
N LEU A 80 11.43 -2.97 -16.90
CA LEU A 80 10.07 -3.45 -17.15
C LEU A 80 10.09 -4.68 -18.07
N ALA A 81 10.95 -4.70 -19.07
CA ALA A 81 11.12 -5.85 -19.98
C ALA A 81 11.70 -7.11 -19.29
N GLU A 82 12.33 -6.96 -18.13
CA GLU A 82 12.86 -8.07 -17.33
C GLU A 82 11.83 -8.65 -16.34
N LEU A 83 10.70 -7.98 -16.13
CA LEU A 83 9.65 -8.48 -15.25
C LEU A 83 8.98 -9.72 -15.86
N PRO A 84 8.66 -10.75 -15.05
CA PRO A 84 7.92 -11.92 -15.54
C PRO A 84 6.57 -11.52 -16.11
N ALA A 85 6.16 -12.17 -17.21
CA ALA A 85 4.83 -11.94 -17.79
C ALA A 85 3.66 -12.36 -16.87
N SER A 86 3.94 -13.09 -15.78
CA SER A 86 2.95 -13.52 -14.79
C SER A 86 2.64 -12.45 -13.75
N VAL A 87 3.44 -11.37 -13.64
CA VAL A 87 3.16 -10.29 -12.69
C VAL A 87 2.36 -9.17 -13.35
N SER A 88 1.41 -8.63 -12.58
CA SER A 88 0.71 -7.40 -12.90
C SER A 88 1.43 -6.19 -12.29
N ARG A 89 0.99 -4.98 -12.64
CA ARG A 89 1.66 -3.75 -12.21
C ARG A 89 0.76 -2.86 -11.36
N VAL A 90 1.37 -2.17 -10.39
CA VAL A 90 0.79 -1.00 -9.73
C VAL A 90 1.52 0.22 -10.27
N LEU A 91 0.91 0.91 -11.24
CA LEU A 91 1.46 2.09 -11.88
C LEU A 91 1.41 3.27 -10.91
N VAL A 92 2.56 3.87 -10.63
CA VAL A 92 2.65 5.05 -9.76
C VAL A 92 3.41 6.17 -10.45
N ALA A 93 3.15 7.41 -10.03
CA ALA A 93 3.95 8.55 -10.49
C ALA A 93 5.45 8.39 -10.13
N GLY A 94 5.77 7.63 -9.09
CA GLY A 94 7.11 7.48 -8.54
C GLY A 94 7.38 8.52 -7.46
N HIS A 95 7.88 8.04 -6.32
CA HIS A 95 8.10 8.85 -5.14
C HIS A 95 9.35 9.74 -5.31
N PRO A 96 9.28 11.07 -5.07
CA PRO A 96 10.38 12.00 -5.35
C PRO A 96 11.73 11.68 -4.71
N ALA A 97 11.75 10.94 -3.60
CA ALA A 97 13.00 10.55 -2.93
C ALA A 97 13.83 9.51 -3.70
N TYR A 98 13.21 8.78 -4.64
CA TYR A 98 13.86 7.73 -5.41
C TYR A 98 14.05 8.10 -6.89
N LEU A 99 13.61 9.30 -7.28
CA LEU A 99 13.72 9.80 -8.64
C LEU A 99 14.85 10.82 -8.75
N THR A 100 15.56 10.76 -9.88
CA THR A 100 16.49 11.84 -10.27
C THR A 100 15.73 13.11 -10.60
N ASP A 101 16.42 14.25 -10.64
CA ASP A 101 15.78 15.52 -11.00
C ASP A 101 15.16 15.49 -12.41
N GLU A 102 15.81 14.82 -13.37
CA GLU A 102 15.28 14.65 -14.73
C GLU A 102 14.01 13.77 -14.74
N GLU A 103 14.02 12.66 -14.00
CA GLU A 103 12.84 11.80 -13.86
C GLU A 103 11.65 12.55 -13.23
N ARG A 104 11.93 13.44 -12.27
CA ARG A 104 10.88 14.22 -11.57
C ARG A 104 10.17 15.22 -12.49
N GLU A 105 10.86 15.73 -13.51
CA GLU A 105 10.30 16.70 -14.48
C GLU A 105 9.34 16.06 -15.50
N ARG A 106 9.38 14.73 -15.63
CA ARG A 106 8.58 13.99 -16.61
C ARG A 106 7.08 14.08 -16.33
N ALA A 107 6.29 14.26 -17.40
CA ALA A 107 4.83 14.31 -17.30
C ALA A 107 4.25 12.92 -17.01
N VAL A 108 3.43 12.81 -15.95
CA VAL A 108 2.86 11.55 -15.46
C VAL A 108 1.71 11.04 -16.34
N ALA A 109 0.73 11.89 -16.67
CA ALA A 109 -0.47 11.48 -17.40
C ALA A 109 -0.21 10.71 -18.71
N PRO A 110 0.66 11.18 -19.64
CA PRO A 110 0.91 10.44 -20.87
C PRO A 110 1.61 9.09 -20.62
N ARG A 111 2.38 8.96 -19.54
CA ARG A 111 3.07 7.72 -19.16
C ARG A 111 2.12 6.70 -18.55
N LEU A 112 1.21 7.14 -17.67
CA LEU A 112 0.14 6.27 -17.17
C LEU A 112 -0.72 5.76 -18.34
N GLY A 113 -1.08 6.62 -19.29
CA GLY A 113 -1.80 6.22 -20.49
C GLY A 113 -1.06 5.16 -21.30
N ALA A 114 0.21 5.41 -21.64
CA ALA A 114 1.02 4.46 -22.41
C ALA A 114 1.26 3.13 -21.67
N ALA A 115 1.42 3.16 -20.34
CA ALA A 115 1.55 1.94 -19.55
C ALA A 115 0.25 1.11 -19.56
N LEU A 116 -0.92 1.75 -19.50
CA LEU A 116 -2.22 1.06 -19.54
C LEU A 116 -2.58 0.53 -20.93
N GLU A 117 -1.99 1.06 -22.01
CA GLU A 117 -2.13 0.46 -23.34
C GLU A 117 -1.46 -0.93 -23.41
N THR A 118 -0.42 -1.17 -22.62
CA THR A 118 0.33 -2.45 -22.59
C THR A 118 -0.08 -3.38 -21.45
N ASP A 119 -0.68 -2.85 -20.39
CA ASP A 119 -1.21 -3.61 -19.25
C ASP A 119 -2.51 -2.95 -18.77
N PRO A 120 -3.65 -3.26 -19.42
CA PRO A 120 -4.93 -2.62 -19.15
C PRO A 120 -5.51 -2.98 -17.78
N ASP A 121 -5.04 -4.08 -17.18
CA ASP A 121 -5.49 -4.58 -15.88
C ASP A 121 -4.63 -4.07 -14.71
N ALA A 122 -3.60 -3.26 -15.01
CA ALA A 122 -2.75 -2.65 -13.99
C ALA A 122 -3.55 -1.75 -13.05
N TRP A 123 -3.16 -1.74 -11.77
CA TRP A 123 -3.69 -0.80 -10.79
C TRP A 123 -2.96 0.54 -10.91
N VAL A 124 -3.59 1.62 -10.46
CA VAL A 124 -2.98 2.95 -10.45
C VAL A 124 -2.96 3.51 -9.04
N GLY A 125 -1.75 3.71 -8.50
CA GLY A 125 -1.56 4.41 -7.24
C GLY A 125 -1.94 5.88 -7.38
N SER A 126 -2.85 6.34 -6.53
CA SER A 126 -3.43 7.69 -6.66
C SER A 126 -2.62 8.80 -6.02
N GLU A 127 -1.62 8.47 -5.20
CA GLU A 127 -0.90 9.46 -4.40
C GLU A 127 -0.33 10.59 -5.27
N SER A 128 -0.78 11.82 -5.00
CA SER A 128 -0.41 13.05 -5.73
C SER A 128 -0.92 13.17 -7.17
N VAL A 129 -1.68 12.17 -7.67
CA VAL A 129 -2.19 12.10 -9.04
C VAL A 129 -3.65 11.65 -9.10
N GLU A 130 -4.43 11.93 -8.06
CA GLU A 130 -5.75 11.33 -7.81
C GLU A 130 -6.72 11.54 -8.99
N ARG A 131 -6.75 12.76 -9.55
CA ARG A 131 -7.61 13.06 -10.70
C ARG A 131 -7.17 12.36 -11.98
N ILE A 132 -5.87 12.15 -12.15
CA ILE A 132 -5.33 11.45 -13.32
C ILE A 132 -5.66 9.96 -13.18
N ALA A 133 -5.41 9.37 -12.00
CA ALA A 133 -5.77 7.99 -11.68
C ALA A 133 -7.28 7.73 -11.88
N MET A 134 -8.16 8.62 -11.43
CA MET A 134 -9.60 8.52 -11.70
C MET A 134 -9.92 8.51 -13.20
N ALA A 135 -9.21 9.31 -13.99
CA ALA A 135 -9.47 9.46 -15.41
C ALA A 135 -9.01 8.26 -16.25
N THR A 136 -8.13 7.40 -15.71
CA THR A 136 -7.68 6.20 -16.44
C THR A 136 -8.74 5.11 -16.48
N GLY A 137 -9.65 5.08 -15.49
CA GLY A 137 -10.65 4.02 -15.34
C GLY A 137 -10.10 2.70 -14.79
N ALA A 138 -8.79 2.62 -14.53
CA ALA A 138 -8.15 1.48 -13.88
C ALA A 138 -8.52 1.40 -12.39
N THR A 139 -8.27 0.25 -11.77
CA THR A 139 -8.41 0.08 -10.32
C THR A 139 -7.57 1.10 -9.59
N GLN A 140 -8.22 1.90 -8.75
CA GLN A 140 -7.50 2.89 -7.95
C GLN A 140 -6.88 2.21 -6.75
N TYR A 141 -5.64 2.55 -6.45
CA TYR A 141 -4.94 2.04 -5.28
C TYR A 141 -4.57 3.19 -4.35
N ASP A 142 -5.36 3.37 -3.30
CA ASP A 142 -5.32 4.52 -2.41
C ASP A 142 -4.64 4.17 -1.08
N LEU A 143 -3.81 5.08 -0.57
CA LEU A 143 -3.34 5.00 0.80
C LEU A 143 -4.47 5.35 1.76
N LEU A 144 -4.69 4.50 2.77
CA LEU A 144 -5.65 4.76 3.85
C LEU A 144 -5.36 6.12 4.49
N SER A 145 -6.42 6.90 4.61
CA SER A 145 -6.41 8.17 5.28
C SER A 145 -7.72 8.39 6.04
N ARG A 146 -7.70 9.43 6.88
CA ARG A 146 -8.88 9.87 7.62
C ARG A 146 -10.11 10.14 6.73
N SER A 147 -9.91 10.55 5.48
CA SER A 147 -11.01 10.86 4.56
C SER A 147 -11.46 9.66 3.72
N THR A 148 -10.68 8.58 3.65
CA THR A 148 -10.93 7.42 2.77
C THR A 148 -12.36 6.88 2.93
N PRO A 149 -12.89 6.56 4.13
CA PRO A 149 -14.27 6.04 4.24
C PRO A 149 -15.36 7.01 3.78
N ARG A 150 -15.10 8.32 3.83
CA ARG A 150 -16.04 9.33 3.34
C ARG A 150 -15.95 9.46 1.82
N GLU A 151 -14.74 9.42 1.27
CA GLU A 151 -14.47 9.51 -0.17
C GLU A 151 -15.04 8.30 -0.91
N LEU A 152 -14.81 7.08 -0.41
CA LEU A 152 -15.39 5.85 -0.96
C LEU A 152 -16.92 5.95 -1.04
N ARG A 153 -17.58 6.34 0.06
CA ARG A 153 -19.05 6.50 0.08
C ARG A 153 -19.52 7.58 -0.88
N ALA A 154 -18.77 8.68 -1.00
CA ALA A 154 -19.10 9.75 -1.92
C ALA A 154 -19.00 9.30 -3.39
N LEU A 155 -17.97 8.52 -3.74
CA LEU A 155 -17.81 7.92 -5.06
C LEU A 155 -18.97 6.97 -5.37
N ARG A 156 -19.30 6.05 -4.46
CA ARG A 156 -20.44 5.13 -4.63
C ARG A 156 -21.77 5.87 -4.73
N ALA A 157 -22.00 6.89 -3.91
CA ALA A 157 -23.20 7.73 -3.98
C ALA A 157 -23.30 8.54 -5.28
N ALA A 158 -22.16 8.88 -5.89
CA ALA A 158 -22.10 9.52 -7.21
C ALA A 158 -22.29 8.53 -8.38
N GLY A 159 -22.41 7.23 -8.10
CA GLY A 159 -22.58 6.17 -9.10
C GLY A 159 -21.29 5.63 -9.71
N PHE A 160 -20.14 5.84 -9.05
CA PHE A 160 -18.90 5.19 -9.48
C PHE A 160 -18.96 3.69 -9.16
N GLU A 161 -18.83 2.85 -10.19
CA GLU A 161 -18.90 1.38 -10.09
C GLU A 161 -17.53 0.69 -10.23
N GLY A 162 -16.45 1.45 -10.51
CA GLY A 162 -15.11 0.89 -10.69
C GLY A 162 -14.47 0.38 -9.40
N ASP A 163 -13.38 -0.36 -9.54
CA ASP A 163 -12.65 -0.96 -8.43
C ASP A 163 -11.82 0.07 -7.64
N LEU A 164 -11.84 -0.08 -6.32
CA LEU A 164 -11.20 0.81 -5.34
C LEU A 164 -10.44 -0.06 -4.33
N ALA A 165 -9.13 -0.21 -4.53
CA ALA A 165 -8.23 -0.89 -3.62
C ALA A 165 -7.66 0.11 -2.59
N VAL A 166 -7.59 -0.31 -1.32
CA VAL A 166 -7.06 0.49 -0.21
C VAL A 166 -5.84 -0.19 0.38
N TYR A 167 -4.70 0.48 0.33
CA TYR A 167 -3.49 0.12 1.06
C TYR A 167 -3.54 0.67 2.48
N ALA A 168 -3.22 -0.14 3.48
CA ALA A 168 -3.04 0.35 4.85
C ALA A 168 -1.93 -0.41 5.58
N PRO A 169 -1.06 0.26 6.37
CA PRO A 169 -0.31 -0.40 7.42
C PRO A 169 -1.27 -1.14 8.36
N ALA A 170 -0.95 -2.38 8.70
CA ALA A 170 -1.71 -3.25 9.56
C ALA A 170 -0.87 -3.64 10.78
N VAL A 171 -1.42 -3.41 11.98
CA VAL A 171 -0.79 -3.70 13.27
C VAL A 171 -1.71 -4.59 14.08
N PHE A 172 -1.32 -5.85 14.23
CA PHE A 172 -2.00 -6.83 15.07
C PHE A 172 -1.47 -6.74 16.51
N ALA A 173 -1.92 -5.73 17.26
CA ALA A 173 -1.57 -5.51 18.66
C ALA A 173 -2.68 -4.76 19.39
N GLY A 174 -3.05 -5.21 20.59
CA GLY A 174 -4.02 -4.53 21.46
C GLY A 174 -3.41 -3.50 22.41
N GLU A 175 -2.08 -3.40 22.46
CA GLU A 175 -1.36 -2.47 23.33
C GLU A 175 -0.93 -1.23 22.55
N ASP A 176 -1.31 -0.05 23.05
CA ASP A 176 -0.96 1.25 22.47
C ASP A 176 0.54 1.42 22.20
N ASP A 177 1.39 0.89 23.10
CA ASP A 177 2.85 0.98 22.95
C ASP A 177 3.33 0.24 21.70
N ALA A 178 2.84 -0.99 21.49
CA ALA A 178 3.16 -1.77 20.29
C ALA A 178 2.59 -1.13 19.02
N VAL A 179 1.47 -0.40 19.11
CA VAL A 179 0.93 0.38 17.98
C VAL A 179 1.86 1.53 17.64
N LEU A 180 2.30 2.31 18.63
CA LEU A 180 3.19 3.44 18.41
C LEU A 180 4.58 3.02 17.92
N ASP A 181 5.15 1.94 18.44
CA ASP A 181 6.42 1.40 17.96
C ASP A 181 6.33 0.95 16.49
N ALA A 182 5.16 0.50 16.03
CA ALA A 182 4.97 0.00 14.68
C ALA A 182 4.69 1.11 13.66
N VAL A 183 3.82 2.08 13.98
CA VAL A 183 3.33 3.07 13.00
C VAL A 183 3.47 4.52 13.44
N GLY A 184 4.00 4.77 14.64
CA GLY A 184 4.13 6.12 15.19
C GLY A 184 4.96 7.06 14.32
N ASP A 185 6.15 6.63 13.90
CA ASP A 185 7.00 7.35 12.94
C ASP A 185 6.31 7.60 11.59
N TYR A 186 5.58 6.59 11.10
CA TYR A 186 4.83 6.66 9.86
C TYR A 186 3.72 7.73 9.93
N VAL A 187 2.90 7.71 10.98
CA VAL A 187 1.81 8.67 11.11
C VAL A 187 2.31 10.08 11.45
N ALA A 188 3.42 10.21 12.17
CA ALA A 188 4.03 11.49 12.50
C ALA A 188 4.42 12.30 11.26
N ARG A 189 4.81 11.63 10.16
CA ARG A 189 5.17 12.26 8.88
C ARG A 189 3.96 12.80 8.11
N ARG A 190 2.74 12.40 8.45
CA ARG A 190 1.53 12.92 7.80
C ARG A 190 1.37 14.40 8.15
N ARG A 191 1.29 15.26 7.13
CA ARG A 191 1.27 16.72 7.29
C ARG A 191 0.31 17.25 8.36
N PRO A 192 -0.94 16.76 8.49
CA PRO A 192 -1.84 17.21 9.56
C PRO A 192 -1.37 16.80 10.97
N VAL A 193 -0.72 15.65 11.09
CA VAL A 193 -0.19 15.10 12.34
C VAL A 193 1.08 15.85 12.73
N ALA A 194 2.05 15.98 11.80
CA ALA A 194 3.28 16.75 12.00
C ALA A 194 3.02 18.18 12.53
N ARG A 195 1.95 18.82 12.06
CA ARG A 195 1.52 20.16 12.52
C ARG A 195 0.89 20.19 13.91
N ALA A 196 0.33 19.07 14.35
CA ALA A 196 -0.33 18.93 15.64
C ALA A 196 0.62 18.41 16.74
N LEU A 197 1.77 17.86 16.36
CA LEU A 197 2.79 17.38 17.28
C LEU A 197 3.55 18.54 17.94
N PRO A 198 3.90 18.42 19.24
CA PRO A 198 4.89 19.30 19.85
C PRO A 198 6.26 19.19 19.16
N GLU A 199 7.07 20.24 19.25
CA GLU A 199 8.46 20.18 18.79
C GLU A 199 9.26 19.14 19.59
N GLU A 200 10.17 18.43 18.93
CA GLU A 200 11.12 17.46 19.53
C GLU A 200 10.47 16.37 20.40
N CYS A 201 9.23 15.96 20.09
CA CYS A 201 8.59 14.83 20.77
C CYS A 201 9.04 13.48 20.21
N ALA A 202 9.05 12.45 21.06
CA ALA A 202 9.15 11.08 20.60
C ALA A 202 7.91 10.67 19.80
N THR A 203 8.12 9.78 18.84
CA THR A 203 7.11 9.28 17.90
C THR A 203 6.79 7.80 18.08
N ASP A 204 7.45 7.13 19.03
CA ASP A 204 7.31 5.72 19.39
C ASP A 204 6.54 5.55 20.72
N SER A 205 6.60 4.36 21.33
CA SER A 205 5.99 4.08 22.65
C SER A 205 6.47 5.01 23.77
N SER A 206 7.64 5.65 23.65
CA SER A 206 8.14 6.62 24.62
C SER A 206 7.45 7.99 24.54
N ALA A 207 6.59 8.20 23.53
CA ALA A 207 5.76 9.39 23.45
C ALA A 207 4.86 9.53 24.68
N THR A 208 4.80 10.75 25.23
CA THR A 208 3.99 11.07 26.41
C THR A 208 3.08 12.28 26.18
N GLY A 209 2.08 12.44 27.04
CA GLY A 209 1.18 13.58 27.05
C GLY A 209 0.53 13.83 25.68
N ARG A 210 0.61 15.08 25.22
CA ARG A 210 -0.05 15.52 23.98
C ARG A 210 0.45 14.79 22.73
N ALA A 211 1.74 14.49 22.64
CA ALA A 211 2.30 13.79 21.48
C ALA A 211 1.67 12.40 21.34
N ARG A 212 1.63 11.64 22.44
CA ARG A 212 1.01 10.32 22.49
C ARG A 212 -0.45 10.33 22.06
N GLU A 213 -1.25 11.24 22.61
CA GLU A 213 -2.67 11.39 22.23
C GLU A 213 -2.85 11.64 20.73
N VAL A 214 -2.01 12.49 20.14
CA VAL A 214 -2.05 12.82 18.71
C VAL A 214 -1.66 11.61 17.86
N LEU A 215 -0.59 10.91 18.23
CA LEU A 215 -0.09 9.75 17.48
C LEU A 215 -1.07 8.57 17.53
N LEU A 216 -1.62 8.23 18.70
CA LEU A 216 -2.59 7.13 18.81
C LEU A 216 -3.87 7.42 18.02
N LYS A 217 -4.35 8.65 18.07
CA LYS A 217 -5.48 9.05 17.23
C LYS A 217 -5.15 8.95 15.75
N ALA A 218 -3.96 9.39 15.36
CA ALA A 218 -3.51 9.31 13.97
C ALA A 218 -3.30 7.85 13.53
N ALA A 219 -2.86 6.95 14.39
CA ALA A 219 -2.73 5.53 14.09
C ALA A 219 -4.06 4.94 13.60
N GLY A 220 -5.18 5.23 14.28
CA GLY A 220 -6.51 4.81 13.82
C GLY A 220 -7.05 5.56 12.58
N ASP A 221 -6.45 6.70 12.20
CA ASP A 221 -6.84 7.46 11.00
C ASP A 221 -6.08 6.99 9.74
N TYR A 222 -4.89 6.39 9.89
CA TYR A 222 -3.97 6.10 8.77
C TYR A 222 -3.46 4.64 8.72
N ALA A 223 -3.87 3.79 9.65
CA ALA A 223 -3.50 2.38 9.72
C ALA A 223 -4.67 1.54 10.27
N LEU A 224 -4.64 0.24 9.96
CA LEU A 224 -5.51 -0.77 10.57
C LEU A 224 -4.84 -1.26 11.84
N VAL A 225 -5.34 -0.86 13.01
CA VAL A 225 -4.67 -1.11 14.29
C VAL A 225 -5.60 -1.82 15.27
N GLY A 226 -5.08 -2.78 16.02
CA GLY A 226 -5.80 -3.45 17.10
C GLY A 226 -5.59 -4.96 17.13
N THR A 227 -6.46 -5.64 17.86
CA THR A 227 -6.60 -7.10 17.79
C THR A 227 -7.11 -7.53 16.41
N GLU A 228 -6.97 -8.81 16.08
CA GLU A 228 -7.44 -9.36 14.79
C GLU A 228 -8.91 -9.05 14.51
N ARG A 229 -9.77 -9.16 15.54
CA ARG A 229 -11.19 -8.82 15.45
C ARG A 229 -11.39 -7.34 15.12
N GLU A 230 -10.64 -6.45 15.76
CA GLU A 230 -10.75 -5.00 15.53
C GLU A 230 -10.24 -4.62 14.14
N VAL A 231 -9.19 -5.26 13.66
CA VAL A 231 -8.72 -5.09 12.27
C VAL A 231 -9.77 -5.61 11.29
N SER A 232 -10.37 -6.77 11.53
CA SER A 232 -11.48 -7.28 10.70
C SER A 232 -12.66 -6.33 10.64
N GLU A 233 -13.08 -5.76 11.78
CA GLU A 233 -14.15 -4.76 11.83
C GLU A 233 -13.81 -3.48 11.04
N GLN A 234 -12.54 -3.06 11.06
CA GLN A 234 -12.07 -1.93 10.25
C GLN A 234 -12.07 -2.26 8.75
N THR A 235 -11.64 -3.46 8.37
CA THR A 235 -11.64 -3.92 6.99
C THR A 235 -13.07 -4.01 6.44
N ASP A 236 -14.00 -4.55 7.22
CA ASP A 236 -15.42 -4.61 6.87
C ASP A 236 -16.02 -3.20 6.72
N ALA A 237 -15.66 -2.26 7.59
CA ALA A 237 -16.09 -0.87 7.48
C ALA A 237 -15.58 -0.19 6.20
N LEU A 238 -14.38 -0.55 5.69
CA LEU A 238 -13.87 -0.07 4.41
C LEU A 238 -14.65 -0.66 3.22
N ARG A 239 -14.97 -1.96 3.27
CA ARG A 239 -15.82 -2.59 2.25
C ARG A 239 -17.22 -2.01 2.22
N GLU A 240 -17.85 -1.84 3.37
CA GLU A 240 -19.15 -1.16 3.51
C GLU A 240 -19.10 0.29 3.01
N ALA A 241 -17.96 0.97 3.16
CA ALA A 241 -17.77 2.31 2.61
C ALA A 241 -17.63 2.31 1.09
N GLY A 242 -17.24 1.19 0.48
CA GLY A 242 -17.17 1.00 -0.97
C GLY A 242 -15.83 0.49 -1.50
N ALA A 243 -14.86 0.15 -0.65
CA ALA A 243 -13.63 -0.50 -1.10
C ALA A 243 -13.92 -1.89 -1.67
N THR A 244 -13.26 -2.24 -2.77
CA THR A 244 -13.35 -3.58 -3.38
C THR A 244 -12.25 -4.50 -2.87
N THR A 245 -11.09 -3.93 -2.52
CA THR A 245 -9.93 -4.68 -2.07
C THR A 245 -9.24 -3.92 -0.94
N VAL A 246 -8.87 -4.61 0.14
CA VAL A 246 -8.09 -4.04 1.24
C VAL A 246 -6.77 -4.80 1.36
N VAL A 247 -5.67 -4.07 1.12
CA VAL A 247 -4.31 -4.59 1.12
C VAL A 247 -3.58 -4.12 2.38
N GLY A 248 -3.21 -5.08 3.23
CA GLY A 248 -2.52 -4.79 4.50
C GLY A 248 -1.00 -4.87 4.36
N TYR A 249 -0.29 -3.83 4.79
CA TYR A 249 1.16 -3.86 5.00
C TYR A 249 1.47 -4.25 6.46
N PRO A 250 2.07 -5.41 6.75
CA PRO A 250 2.28 -5.85 8.13
C PRO A 250 3.40 -5.04 8.79
N ALA A 251 3.05 -3.95 9.47
CA ALA A 251 4.02 -2.98 10.01
C ALA A 251 4.87 -3.53 11.16
N ARG A 252 4.55 -4.72 11.67
CA ARG A 252 5.35 -5.45 12.67
C ARG A 252 6.10 -6.65 12.08
N GLY A 253 6.27 -6.68 10.75
CA GLY A 253 6.88 -7.79 10.01
C GLY A 253 5.89 -8.93 9.75
N LEU A 254 6.35 -9.92 8.98
CA LEU A 254 5.50 -11.02 8.50
C LEU A 254 5.19 -12.10 9.53
N ASP A 255 5.98 -12.20 10.60
CA ASP A 255 5.87 -13.30 11.57
C ASP A 255 4.45 -13.48 12.14
N PRO A 256 3.69 -12.42 12.50
CA PRO A 256 2.30 -12.57 12.97
C PRO A 256 1.32 -13.15 11.94
N LEU A 257 1.68 -13.18 10.66
CA LEU A 257 0.84 -13.64 9.55
C LEU A 257 1.19 -15.05 9.07
N LEU A 258 2.33 -15.60 9.52
CA LEU A 258 2.86 -16.89 9.07
C LEU A 258 2.43 -18.08 9.96
N GLU A 259 1.54 -17.84 10.91
CA GLU A 259 1.01 -18.84 11.87
C GLU A 259 -0.17 -19.67 11.34
#